data_AF-A0A970H8L0-F1
#
_entry.id   AF-A0A970H8L0-F1
#
_cell.length_a   1.000
_cell.length_b   1.000
_cell.length_c   1.000
_cell.angle_alpha   90.00
_cell.angle_beta   90.00
_cell.angle_gamma   90.00
#
_symmetry.space_group_name_H-M   'P 1'
#
loop_
_entity.id
_entity.type
_entity.pdbx_description
1 polymer ?
#
loop_
_entity_poly.entity_id
_entity_poly.type
_entity_poly.pdbx_seq_one_letter_code
_entity_poly.pdbx_strand_id
1 'polypeptide(L)'
;MPFTSSSANKNNIFRVTVPKEELFLPVEECATYTIVQKAPLLIPVLCQSPKGLYQQPAQAKHVQIECLDVKQVLANCSKCSKNTLKLLLPGKLKTINSCKITTTSLKKKHIPLPEKQSTIAILTFSYRIELTYTDFLGNTHTITKDSGPRRQRVLLDTPSGALDVRLQLTCLLPEISCKHLQAVVAK
;
A
#
# COMPACT_ATOMS: atom_id res chain seq x y z
N MET A 1 -23.08 -39.17 -62.77
CA MET A 1 -22.30 -39.24 -61.52
C MET A 1 -20.98 -39.93 -61.85
N PRO A 2 -19.82 -39.41 -61.40
CA PRO A 2 -19.53 -39.25 -59.98
C PRO A 2 -19.16 -37.81 -59.59
N PHE A 3 -19.66 -37.41 -58.41
CA PHE A 3 -19.14 -36.27 -57.66
C PHE A 3 -17.80 -36.69 -57.05
N THR A 4 -16.73 -35.97 -57.36
CA THR A 4 -15.47 -36.08 -56.61
C THR A 4 -15.62 -35.29 -55.32
N SER A 5 -15.62 -36.00 -54.20
CA SER A 5 -15.56 -35.42 -52.86
C SER A 5 -14.22 -34.70 -52.68
N SER A 6 -14.27 -33.37 -52.49
CA SER A 6 -13.12 -32.59 -52.04
C SER A 6 -12.84 -32.90 -50.57
N SER A 7 -11.82 -33.73 -50.32
CA SER A 7 -11.21 -33.91 -49.01
C SER A 7 -10.26 -32.75 -48.72
N ALA A 8 -10.80 -31.59 -48.36
CA ALA A 8 -10.01 -30.41 -47.99
C ALA A 8 -10.39 -29.91 -46.59
N ASN A 9 -10.43 -30.80 -45.60
CA ASN A 9 -10.38 -30.37 -44.20
C ASN A 9 -8.91 -30.30 -43.78
N LYS A 10 -8.19 -29.30 -44.31
CA LYS A 10 -6.90 -28.91 -43.76
C LYS A 10 -7.18 -28.35 -42.38
N ASN A 11 -6.59 -28.97 -41.35
CA ASN A 11 -6.57 -28.58 -39.94
C ASN A 11 -6.12 -27.12 -39.72
N ASN A 12 -6.91 -26.15 -40.19
CA ASN A 12 -6.70 -24.75 -39.96
C ASN A 12 -7.15 -24.47 -38.52
N ILE A 13 -6.20 -24.58 -37.60
CA ILE A 13 -6.37 -24.05 -36.25
C ILE A 13 -6.35 -22.53 -36.39
N PHE A 14 -7.53 -21.93 -36.52
CA PHE A 14 -7.70 -20.50 -36.43
C PHE A 14 -7.39 -20.07 -34.99
N ARG A 15 -6.19 -19.54 -34.75
CA ARG A 15 -5.90 -18.82 -33.51
C ARG A 15 -6.60 -17.47 -33.59
N VAL A 16 -7.80 -17.39 -33.03
CA VAL A 16 -8.50 -16.12 -32.84
C VAL A 16 -7.73 -15.33 -31.77
N THR A 17 -6.89 -14.40 -32.21
CA THR A 17 -6.18 -13.48 -31.32
C THR A 17 -7.19 -12.43 -30.87
N VAL A 18 -7.79 -12.63 -29.70
CA VAL A 18 -8.68 -11.63 -29.10
C VAL A 18 -7.83 -10.41 -28.73
N PRO A 19 -8.17 -9.18 -29.17
CA PRO A 19 -7.45 -7.98 -28.78
C PRO A 19 -7.54 -7.82 -27.26
N LYS A 20 -6.38 -7.85 -26.59
CA LYS A 20 -6.29 -7.63 -25.15
C LYS A 20 -6.25 -6.13 -24.89
N GLU A 21 -7.14 -5.64 -24.05
CA GLU A 21 -7.11 -4.24 -23.63
C GLU A 21 -6.01 -4.02 -22.58
N GLU A 22 -5.35 -2.88 -22.64
CA GLU A 22 -4.31 -2.52 -21.68
C GLU A 22 -4.86 -1.54 -20.64
N LEU A 23 -4.77 -1.91 -19.37
CA LEU A 23 -5.12 -1.04 -18.25
C LEU A 23 -3.86 -0.66 -17.48
N PHE A 24 -3.68 0.65 -17.27
CA PHE A 24 -2.64 1.18 -16.41
C PHE A 24 -3.23 1.49 -15.05
N LEU A 25 -2.87 0.70 -14.04
CA LEU A 25 -3.36 0.85 -12.68
C LEU A 25 -2.31 1.55 -11.81
N PRO A 26 -2.52 2.81 -11.42
CA PRO A 26 -1.64 3.50 -10.48
C PRO A 26 -1.85 3.00 -9.06
N VAL A 27 -0.74 2.78 -8.36
CA VAL A 27 -0.67 2.36 -6.97
C VAL A 27 0.17 3.37 -6.22
N GLU A 28 -0.38 3.93 -5.15
CA GLU A 28 0.34 4.81 -4.25
C GLU A 28 1.03 3.98 -3.17
N GLU A 29 2.34 4.19 -3.03
CA GLU A 29 3.25 3.49 -2.13
C GLU A 29 3.79 4.47 -1.09
N CYS A 30 3.12 4.59 0.06
CA CYS A 30 3.50 5.50 1.12
C CYS A 30 4.11 4.75 2.30
N ALA A 31 5.35 5.07 2.67
CA ALA A 31 6.01 4.53 3.84
C ALA A 31 6.31 5.63 4.86
N THR A 32 5.95 5.37 6.12
CA THR A 32 6.35 6.19 7.28
C THR A 32 7.46 5.48 8.02
N TYR A 33 8.61 6.11 8.09
CA TYR A 33 9.81 5.66 8.78
C TYR A 33 9.88 6.38 10.13
N THR A 34 10.01 5.62 11.22
CA THR A 34 10.07 6.17 12.57
C THR A 34 11.23 5.54 13.30
N ILE A 35 12.10 6.35 13.90
CA ILE A 35 13.09 5.87 14.85
C ILE A 35 12.49 5.98 16.25
N VAL A 36 12.43 4.86 16.95
CA VAL A 36 11.88 4.78 18.31
C VAL A 36 12.94 4.33 19.31
N GLN A 37 12.88 4.87 20.51
CA GLN A 37 13.70 4.47 21.64
C GLN A 37 12.78 4.13 22.82
N LYS A 38 13.10 3.06 23.56
CA LYS A 38 12.46 2.81 24.85
C LYS A 38 13.02 3.81 25.85
N ALA A 39 12.15 4.57 26.49
CA ALA A 39 12.51 5.54 27.50
C ALA A 39 11.62 5.34 28.73
N PRO A 40 12.17 5.40 29.95
CA PRO A 40 11.37 5.42 31.17
C PRO A 40 10.69 6.78 31.31
N LEU A 41 9.37 6.78 31.48
CA LEU A 41 8.59 7.96 31.85
C LEU A 41 8.21 7.85 33.31
N LEU A 42 8.68 8.81 34.11
CA LEU A 42 8.32 8.93 35.51
C LEU A 42 6.99 9.66 35.62
N ILE A 43 5.97 8.99 36.13
CA ILE A 43 4.64 9.57 36.33
C ILE A 43 4.39 9.67 37.84
N PRO A 44 4.03 10.86 38.35
CA PRO A 44 3.58 10.99 39.72
C PRO A 44 2.20 10.37 39.88
N VAL A 45 2.08 9.39 40.78
CA VAL A 45 0.78 8.82 41.12
C VAL A 45 0.10 9.74 42.13
N LEU A 46 -1.08 10.23 41.75
CA LEU A 46 -1.96 10.97 42.66
C LEU A 46 -2.80 9.97 43.44
N CYS A 47 -2.41 9.69 44.68
CA CYS A 47 -3.27 8.96 45.61
C CYS A 47 -4.44 9.88 46.01
N GLN A 48 -5.62 9.65 45.45
CA GLN A 48 -6.84 10.27 45.96
C GLN A 48 -7.15 9.63 47.32
N SER A 49 -7.12 10.43 48.39
CA SER A 49 -7.60 9.98 49.68
C SER A 49 -9.09 9.62 49.57
N PRO A 50 -9.56 8.56 50.26
CA PRO A 50 -10.98 8.22 50.26
C PRO A 50 -11.77 9.42 50.77
N LYS A 51 -12.82 9.81 50.05
CA LYS A 51 -13.67 10.97 50.34
C LYS A 51 -14.32 10.83 51.72
N GLY A 52 -13.64 11.29 52.76
CA GLY A 52 -14.25 11.62 54.04
C GLY A 52 -14.83 13.02 53.98
N LEU A 53 -16.07 13.19 54.48
CA LEU A 53 -16.66 14.50 54.69
C LEU A 53 -15.70 15.38 55.50
N TYR A 54 -15.67 16.68 55.17
CA TYR A 54 -14.80 17.76 55.68
C TYR A 54 -13.52 18.04 54.86
N GLN A 55 -13.58 19.18 54.18
CA GLN A 55 -12.57 19.73 53.28
C GLN A 55 -11.37 20.31 54.03
N GLN A 56 -10.17 20.03 53.51
CA GLN A 56 -9.12 21.03 53.31
C GLN A 56 -8.55 20.81 51.90
N PRO A 57 -8.02 21.84 51.20
CA PRO A 57 -7.26 21.63 49.98
C PRO A 57 -5.96 20.93 50.39
N ALA A 58 -6.00 19.60 50.49
CA ALA A 58 -4.83 18.80 50.72
C ALA A 58 -3.90 19.06 49.52
N GLN A 59 -2.74 19.67 49.77
CA GLN A 59 -1.63 19.57 48.85
C GLN A 59 -1.48 18.09 48.50
N ALA A 60 -1.74 17.74 47.25
CA ALA A 60 -1.61 16.37 46.79
C ALA A 60 -0.15 15.98 47.01
N LYS A 61 0.13 15.26 48.10
CA LYS A 61 1.46 14.74 48.35
C LYS A 61 1.72 13.71 47.27
N HIS A 62 2.70 13.95 46.42
CA HIS A 62 3.24 12.96 45.50
C HIS A 62 3.97 11.92 46.35
N VAL A 63 3.27 10.84 46.73
CA VAL A 63 3.83 9.81 47.62
C VAL A 63 4.52 8.70 46.82
N GLN A 64 4.20 8.54 45.53
CA GLN A 64 4.74 7.44 44.72
C GLN A 64 5.03 7.90 43.28
N ILE A 65 6.27 7.69 42.85
CA ILE A 65 6.69 7.86 41.45
C ILE A 65 6.63 6.47 40.82
N GLU A 66 5.78 6.30 39.81
CA GLU A 66 5.77 5.11 38.98
C GLU A 66 6.62 5.33 37.73
N CYS A 67 7.32 4.28 37.31
CA CYS A 67 8.10 4.27 36.08
C CYS A 67 7.35 3.47 35.02
N LEU A 68 7.03 4.10 33.90
CA LEU A 68 6.38 3.48 32.76
C LEU A 68 7.33 3.46 31.58
N ASP A 69 7.58 2.27 31.03
CA ASP A 69 8.35 2.13 29.79
C ASP A 69 7.51 2.63 28.61
N VAL A 70 7.90 3.78 28.05
CA VAL A 70 7.26 4.36 26.87
C VAL A 70 8.16 4.24 25.64
N LYS A 71 7.55 4.29 24.45
CA LYS A 71 8.28 4.42 23.19
C LYS A 71 8.33 5.90 22.80
N GLN A 72 9.50 6.50 22.93
CA GLN A 72 9.77 7.84 22.44
C GLN A 72 10.10 7.80 20.94
N VAL A 73 9.51 8.70 20.17
CA VAL A 73 9.87 8.91 18.76
C VAL A 73 11.04 9.90 18.71
N LEU A 74 12.17 9.48 18.14
CA LEU A 74 13.35 10.33 17.98
C LEU A 74 13.35 11.07 16.65
N ALA A 75 12.92 10.39 15.57
CA ALA A 75 12.83 10.98 14.24
C ALA A 75 11.71 10.30 13.45
N ASN A 76 11.07 11.04 12.55
CA ASN A 76 10.11 10.51 11.61
C ASN A 76 10.32 11.09 10.21
N CYS A 77 9.97 10.32 9.19
CA CYS A 77 9.96 10.80 7.81
C CYS A 77 8.97 9.95 7.01
N SER A 78 8.18 10.59 6.15
CA SER A 78 7.26 9.89 5.25
C SER A 78 7.72 10.05 3.81
N LYS A 79 7.63 8.97 3.03
CA LYS A 79 7.96 8.98 1.60
C LYS A 79 6.86 8.27 0.83
N CYS A 80 6.33 8.95 -0.18
CA CYS A 80 5.35 8.39 -1.10
C CYS A 80 5.91 8.31 -2.52
N SER A 81 5.57 7.24 -3.24
CA SER A 81 5.82 7.10 -4.67
C SER A 81 4.61 6.52 -5.37
N LYS A 82 4.46 6.81 -6.66
CA LYS A 82 3.43 6.19 -7.50
C LYS A 82 4.07 5.12 -8.38
N ASN A 83 3.43 3.96 -8.46
CA ASN A 83 3.82 2.87 -9.34
C ASN A 83 2.66 2.53 -10.27
N THR A 84 2.90 2.56 -11.58
CA THR A 84 1.86 2.26 -12.57
C THR A 84 2.06 0.85 -13.10
N LEU A 85 1.11 -0.04 -12.80
CA LEU A 85 1.14 -1.41 -13.28
C LEU A 85 0.36 -1.54 -14.59
N LYS A 86 1.01 -2.13 -15.60
CA LYS A 86 0.36 -2.52 -16.85
C LYS A 86 -0.32 -3.89 -16.69
N LEU A 87 -1.64 -3.90 -16.86
CA LEU A 87 -2.50 -5.08 -16.83
C LEU A 87 -3.03 -5.35 -18.23
N LEU A 88 -2.98 -6.62 -18.65
CA LEU A 88 -3.58 -7.07 -19.91
C LEU A 88 -4.92 -7.71 -19.59
N LEU A 89 -6.00 -7.08 -20.04
CA LEU A 89 -7.36 -7.52 -19.81
C LEU A 89 -7.81 -8.47 -20.95
N PRO A 90 -8.41 -9.64 -20.63
CA PRO A 90 -8.94 -10.55 -21.64
C PRO A 90 -10.14 -9.97 -22.41
N GLY A 91 -10.85 -9.00 -21.83
CA GLY A 91 -12.01 -8.37 -22.43
C GLY A 91 -12.09 -6.89 -22.07
N LYS A 92 -12.92 -6.15 -22.81
CA LYS A 92 -13.01 -4.70 -22.68
C LYS A 92 -13.61 -4.28 -21.34
N LEU A 93 -12.92 -3.45 -20.58
CA LEU A 93 -13.27 -2.98 -19.24
C LEU A 93 -14.51 -2.09 -19.25
N LYS A 94 -15.56 -2.48 -18.52
CA LYS A 94 -16.73 -1.64 -18.28
C LYS A 94 -16.66 -0.98 -16.91
N THR A 95 -16.48 -1.78 -15.85
CA THR A 95 -16.40 -1.29 -14.47
C THR A 95 -15.35 -2.07 -13.68
N ILE A 96 -14.62 -1.38 -12.80
CA ILE A 96 -13.77 -2.02 -11.80
C ILE A 96 -14.62 -2.26 -10.56
N ASN A 97 -14.74 -3.52 -10.14
CA ASN A 97 -15.56 -3.90 -9.00
C ASN A 97 -14.74 -3.83 -7.70
N SER A 98 -13.49 -4.28 -7.72
CA SER A 98 -12.60 -4.20 -6.56
C SER A 98 -11.12 -4.23 -6.96
N CYS A 99 -10.28 -3.57 -6.15
CA CYS A 99 -8.83 -3.69 -6.21
C CYS A 99 -8.29 -4.02 -4.82
N LYS A 100 -7.78 -5.23 -4.66
CA LYS A 100 -7.17 -5.70 -3.40
C LYS A 100 -5.67 -5.73 -3.54
N ILE A 101 -4.97 -5.24 -2.53
CA ILE A 101 -3.51 -5.27 -2.47
C ILE A 101 -3.10 -6.18 -1.32
N THR A 102 -2.24 -7.16 -1.60
CA THR A 102 -1.65 -8.03 -0.60
C THR A 102 -0.14 -7.83 -0.59
N THR A 103 0.41 -7.42 0.54
CA THR A 103 1.87 -7.31 0.71
C THR A 103 2.50 -8.70 0.69
N THR A 104 3.44 -8.92 -0.23
CA THR A 104 4.11 -10.23 -0.39
C THR A 104 5.47 -10.27 0.30
N SER A 105 6.18 -9.13 0.36
CA SER A 105 7.40 -9.02 1.13
C SER A 105 7.58 -7.62 1.71
N LEU A 106 8.17 -7.56 2.90
CA LEU A 106 8.50 -6.31 3.59
C LEU A 106 9.80 -6.52 4.38
N LYS A 107 10.87 -5.84 3.97
CA LYS A 107 12.18 -5.89 4.61
C LYS A 107 12.66 -4.48 4.89
N LYS A 108 13.03 -4.21 6.14
CA LYS A 108 13.61 -2.94 6.57
C LYS A 108 15.10 -3.11 6.85
N LYS A 109 15.90 -2.09 6.50
CA LYS A 109 17.32 -2.02 6.81
C LYS A 109 17.62 -0.66 7.46
N HIS A 110 18.36 -0.72 8.56
CA HIS A 110 18.75 0.42 9.38
C HIS A 110 20.27 0.55 9.29
N ILE A 111 20.78 1.71 8.85
CA ILE A 111 22.22 1.94 8.69
C ILE A 111 22.58 3.26 9.39
N PRO A 112 22.99 3.20 10.67
CA PRO A 112 23.46 4.37 11.41
C PRO A 112 24.68 5.02 10.75
N LEU A 113 24.73 6.36 10.78
CA LEU A 113 25.87 7.18 10.33
C LEU A 113 26.26 8.15 11.46
N PRO A 114 27.02 7.67 12.48
CA PRO A 114 27.32 8.46 13.68
C PRO A 114 28.01 9.80 13.38
N GLU A 115 28.96 9.81 12.44
CA GLU A 115 29.70 11.02 12.02
C GLU A 115 28.79 12.13 11.47
N LYS A 116 27.62 11.74 10.91
CA LYS A 116 26.65 12.65 10.32
C LYS A 116 25.41 12.84 11.19
N GLN A 117 25.44 12.37 12.44
CA GLN A 117 24.32 12.44 13.38
C GLN A 117 22.98 11.99 12.76
N SER A 118 23.03 10.98 11.89
CA SER A 118 21.87 10.56 11.10
C SER A 118 21.88 9.07 10.83
N THR A 119 20.79 8.56 10.27
CA THR A 119 20.65 7.16 9.86
C THR A 119 19.97 7.06 8.51
N ILE A 120 20.48 6.17 7.66
CA ILE A 120 19.78 5.74 6.45
C ILE A 120 18.79 4.63 6.80
N ALA A 121 17.51 4.85 6.50
CA ALA A 121 16.47 3.84 6.54
C ALA A 121 16.10 3.40 5.13
N ILE A 122 16.10 2.08 4.88
CA ILE A 122 15.74 1.49 3.60
C ILE A 122 14.57 0.53 3.81
N LEU A 123 13.55 0.66 2.97
CA LEU A 123 12.45 -0.28 2.86
C LEU A 123 12.54 -0.99 1.50
N THR A 124 12.55 -2.31 1.51
CA THR A 124 12.40 -3.15 0.33
C THR A 124 11.12 -3.94 0.46
N PHE A 125 10.24 -3.87 -0.54
CA PHE A 125 8.92 -4.46 -0.46
C PHE A 125 8.43 -4.93 -1.83
N SER A 126 7.44 -5.80 -1.82
CA SER A 126 6.69 -6.20 -3.00
C SER A 126 5.26 -6.48 -2.61
N TYR A 127 4.35 -6.34 -3.56
CA TYR A 127 2.93 -6.63 -3.36
C TYR A 127 2.33 -7.25 -4.61
N ARG A 128 1.22 -7.96 -4.38
CA ARG A 128 0.36 -8.50 -5.42
C ARG A 128 -0.94 -7.72 -5.41
N ILE A 129 -1.39 -7.38 -6.60
CA ILE A 129 -2.72 -6.80 -6.81
C ILE A 129 -3.63 -7.88 -7.37
N GLU A 130 -4.84 -7.93 -6.85
CA GLU A 130 -5.97 -8.65 -7.40
C GLU A 130 -7.03 -7.62 -7.82
N LEU A 131 -7.26 -7.54 -9.13
CA LEU A 131 -8.23 -6.65 -9.75
C LEU A 131 -9.42 -7.50 -10.23
N THR A 132 -10.61 -7.21 -9.71
CA THR A 132 -11.85 -7.80 -10.19
C THR A 132 -12.63 -6.74 -10.95
N TYR A 133 -13.05 -7.06 -12.17
CA TYR A 133 -13.74 -6.12 -13.05
C TYR A 133 -14.83 -6.82 -13.86
N THR A 134 -15.79 -6.04 -14.33
CA THR A 134 -16.85 -6.50 -15.25
C THR A 134 -16.54 -5.99 -16.65
N ASP A 135 -16.63 -6.86 -17.65
CA ASP A 135 -16.49 -6.48 -19.06
C ASP A 135 -17.81 -5.93 -19.65
N PHE A 136 -17.75 -5.45 -20.89
CA PHE A 136 -18.94 -4.96 -21.62
C PHE A 136 -19.98 -6.04 -21.92
N LEU A 137 -19.59 -7.32 -21.90
CA LEU A 137 -20.48 -8.47 -22.10
C LEU A 137 -21.15 -8.91 -20.78
N GLY A 138 -20.80 -8.28 -19.66
CA GLY A 138 -21.34 -8.60 -18.34
C GLY A 138 -20.58 -9.71 -17.61
N ASN A 139 -19.49 -10.23 -18.16
CA ASN A 139 -18.68 -11.23 -17.49
C ASN A 139 -17.78 -10.58 -16.45
N THR A 140 -17.64 -11.24 -15.30
CA THR A 140 -16.70 -10.83 -14.26
C THR A 140 -15.37 -11.55 -14.45
N HIS A 141 -14.28 -10.80 -14.45
CA HIS A 141 -12.91 -11.30 -14.58
C HIS A 141 -12.09 -10.90 -13.36
N THR A 142 -11.17 -11.77 -12.95
CA THR A 142 -10.20 -11.48 -11.90
C THR A 142 -8.78 -11.63 -12.44
N ILE A 143 -7.96 -10.60 -12.27
CA ILE A 143 -6.58 -10.57 -12.75
C ILE A 143 -5.66 -10.30 -11.57
N THR A 144 -4.59 -11.07 -11.49
CA THR A 144 -3.52 -10.87 -10.51
C THR A 144 -2.27 -10.31 -11.17
N LYS A 145 -1.60 -9.36 -10.51
CA LYS A 145 -0.33 -8.80 -10.97
C LYS A 145 0.60 -8.50 -9.81
N ASP A 146 1.84 -8.95 -9.95
CA ASP A 146 2.91 -8.63 -9.00
C ASP A 146 3.58 -7.29 -9.35
N SER A 147 3.90 -6.50 -8.32
CA SER A 147 4.58 -5.21 -8.46
C SER A 147 6.04 -5.32 -8.90
N GLY A 148 6.63 -6.50 -8.74
CA GLY A 148 8.08 -6.66 -8.67
C GLY A 148 8.69 -6.05 -7.39
N PRO A 149 10.01 -6.18 -7.20
CA PRO A 149 10.70 -5.63 -6.04
C PRO A 149 10.72 -4.09 -6.10
N ARG A 150 10.33 -3.47 -4.99
CA ARG A 150 10.29 -2.02 -4.80
C ARG A 150 11.27 -1.63 -3.69
N ARG A 151 11.85 -0.44 -3.80
CA ARG A 151 12.81 0.07 -2.80
C ARG A 151 12.60 1.56 -2.57
N GLN A 152 12.47 1.92 -1.30
CA GLN A 152 12.46 3.30 -0.84
C GLN A 152 13.57 3.52 0.20
N ARG A 153 14.10 4.74 0.23
CA ARG A 153 15.19 5.16 1.12
C ARG A 153 14.95 6.58 1.59
N VAL A 154 15.20 6.82 2.87
CA VAL A 154 15.19 8.15 3.53
C VAL A 154 16.41 8.29 4.44
N LEU A 155 16.74 9.54 4.77
CA LEU A 155 17.69 9.91 5.83
C LEU A 155 16.88 10.43 7.02
N LEU A 156 17.25 10.04 8.22
CA LEU A 156 16.61 10.46 9.48
C LEU A 156 17.66 11.09 10.38
N ASP A 157 17.34 12.20 11.03
CA ASP A 157 18.26 13.04 11.80
C ASP A 157 18.51 12.49 13.22
N THR A 158 18.82 11.20 13.29
CA THR A 158 19.32 10.56 14.52
C THR A 158 20.14 9.32 14.17
N PRO A 159 21.30 9.09 14.83
CA PRO A 159 22.10 7.88 14.65
C PRO A 159 21.66 6.71 15.55
N SER A 160 20.75 6.95 16.51
CA SER A 160 20.43 6.01 17.59
C SER A 160 18.94 5.62 17.61
N GLY A 161 18.64 4.46 18.19
CA GLY A 161 17.28 3.93 18.29
C GLY A 161 16.98 2.77 17.34
N ALA A 162 15.73 2.32 17.35
CA ALA A 162 15.24 1.21 16.52
C ALA A 162 14.34 1.73 15.40
N LEU A 163 14.53 1.23 14.19
CA LEU A 163 13.71 1.57 13.04
C LEU A 163 12.37 0.81 13.06
N ASP A 164 11.27 1.56 13.09
CA ASP A 164 9.93 1.10 12.75
C ASP A 164 9.50 1.67 11.40
N VAL A 165 8.80 0.87 10.60
CA VAL A 165 8.33 1.28 9.27
C VAL A 165 6.91 0.81 9.06
N ARG A 166 6.02 1.73 8.69
CA ARG A 166 4.64 1.43 8.29
C ARG A 166 4.48 1.70 6.81
N LEU A 167 4.03 0.69 6.06
CA LEU A 167 3.75 0.80 4.63
C LEU A 167 2.24 0.83 4.41
N GLN A 168 1.78 1.82 3.67
CA GLN A 168 0.41 1.95 3.18
C GLN A 168 0.42 1.88 1.66
N LEU A 169 -0.42 1.01 1.11
CA LEU A 169 -0.58 0.79 -0.32
C LEU A 169 -2.03 1.08 -0.71
N THR A 170 -2.22 1.90 -1.73
CA THR A 170 -3.56 2.31 -2.18
C THR A 170 -3.68 2.16 -3.69
N CYS A 171 -4.70 1.44 -4.17
CA CYS A 171 -5.04 1.44 -5.60
C CYS A 171 -5.73 2.76 -5.93
N LEU A 172 -5.19 3.50 -6.90
CA LEU A 172 -5.86 4.67 -7.45
C LEU A 172 -6.70 4.20 -8.64
N LEU A 173 -8.00 4.01 -8.39
CA LEU A 173 -8.92 3.58 -9.44
C LEU A 173 -9.19 4.75 -10.38
N PRO A 174 -9.04 4.57 -11.70
CA PRO A 174 -9.51 5.56 -12.64
C PRO A 174 -11.02 5.68 -12.49
N GLU A 175 -11.52 6.89 -12.22
CA GLU A 175 -12.93 7.18 -12.40
C GLU A 175 -13.24 6.93 -13.87
N ILE A 176 -13.94 5.84 -14.17
CA ILE A 176 -14.44 5.58 -15.52
C ILE A 176 -15.63 6.52 -15.72
N SER A 177 -15.36 7.83 -15.86
CA SER A 177 -16.36 8.77 -16.34
C SER A 177 -16.61 8.39 -17.80
N CYS A 178 -17.77 7.82 -18.07
CA CYS A 178 -18.23 7.50 -19.41
C CYS A 178 -18.40 8.81 -20.20
N LYS A 179 -17.31 9.35 -20.75
CA LYS A 179 -17.41 10.38 -21.78
C LYS A 179 -17.64 9.63 -23.08
N HIS A 180 -18.90 9.57 -23.49
CA HIS A 180 -19.28 9.31 -24.87
C HIS A 180 -18.41 10.20 -25.77
N LEU A 181 -17.40 9.62 -26.40
CA LEU A 181 -16.81 10.16 -27.62
C LEU A 181 -17.90 10.03 -28.69
N GLN A 182 -18.79 11.02 -28.77
CA GLN A 182 -19.56 11.24 -29.98
C GLN A 182 -18.55 11.61 -31.06
N ALA A 183 -18.36 10.70 -32.01
CA ALA A 183 -17.68 10.99 -33.25
C ALA A 183 -18.43 12.11 -33.96
N VAL A 184 -17.85 13.31 -33.97
CA VAL A 184 -18.28 14.36 -34.89
C VAL A 184 -17.79 13.94 -36.27
N VAL A 185 -18.69 13.36 -37.06
CA VAL A 185 -18.51 13.29 -38.51
C VAL A 185 -18.78 14.70 -39.03
N ALA A 186 -17.71 15.42 -39.35
CA ALA A 186 -17.83 16.62 -40.16
C ALA A 186 -18.19 16.18 -41.60
N LYS A 187 -19.27 16.75 -42.13
CA LYS A 187 -19.62 16.70 -43.56
C LYS A 187 -18.73 17.63 -44.36
#